data_AF-A0A4Q5XYZ3-F1
#
_entry.id   AF-A0A4Q5XYZ3-F1
#
_cell.length_a   1.000
_cell.length_b   1.000
_cell.length_c   1.000
_cell.angle_alpha   90.00
_cell.angle_beta   90.00
_cell.angle_gamma   90.00
#
_symmetry.space_group_name_H-M   'P 1'
#
loop_
_entity.id
_entity.type
_entity.pdbx_description
1 polymer ?
#
loop_
_entity_poly.entity_id
_entity_poly.type
_entity_poly.pdbx_seq_one_letter_code
_entity_poly.pdbx_strand_id
1 'polypeptide(L)' 'VVTEVGKTTVKDAAGKVVSTGKYMGIFEKRDGKFICIRDINNEDQKDK' A
#
# COMPACT_ATOMS: atom_id res chain seq x y z
N VAL A 1 12.45 -4.67 13.03
CA VAL A 1 11.18 -4.65 12.27
C VAL A 1 10.86 -3.19 11.95
N VAL A 2 10.41 -2.91 10.73
CA VAL A 2 10.00 -1.57 10.26
C VAL A 2 8.58 -1.68 9.74
N THR A 3 7.74 -0.71 10.08
CA THR A 3 6.38 -0.59 9.56
C THR A 3 6.31 0.60 8.61
N GLU A 4 5.93 0.34 7.38
CA GLU A 4 5.58 1.37 6.39
C GLU A 4 4.06 1.48 6.31
N VAL A 5 3.54 2.70 6.28
CA VAL A 5 2.13 2.97 6.05
C VAL A 5 1.99 4.03 4.98
N GLY A 6 0.98 3.89 4.14
CA GLY A 6 0.75 4.88 3.10
C GLY A 6 -0.64 4.78 2.48
N LYS A 7 -0.82 5.60 1.44
CA LYS A 7 -2.04 5.66 0.65
C LYS A 7 -1.72 5.29 -0.80
N THR A 8 -2.66 4.61 -1.44
CA THR A 8 -2.61 4.34 -2.88
C THR A 8 -3.56 5.28 -3.61
N THR A 9 -3.19 5.66 -4.84
CA THR A 9 -4.06 6.38 -5.76
C THR A 9 -3.83 5.80 -7.14
N VAL A 10 -4.85 5.14 -7.67
CA VAL A 10 -4.82 4.55 -9.01
C VAL A 10 -5.52 5.49 -9.98
N LYS A 11 -4.84 5.82 -11.08
CA LYS A 11 -5.37 6.66 -12.16
C LYS A 11 -5.46 5.86 -13.45
N ASP A 12 -6.46 6.17 -14.27
CA ASP A 12 -6.52 5.68 -15.64
C ASP A 12 -5.53 6.43 -16.57
N ALA A 13 -5.48 6.03 -17.84
CA ALA A 13 -4.59 6.65 -18.83
C ALA A 13 -4.90 8.14 -19.11
N ALA A 14 -6.11 8.60 -18.79
CA ALA A 14 -6.50 10.01 -18.89
C ALA A 14 -6.19 10.80 -17.60
N GLY A 15 -5.63 10.14 -16.57
CA GLY A 15 -5.28 10.75 -15.29
C GLY A 15 -6.43 10.84 -14.28
N LYS A 16 -7.61 10.29 -14.60
CA LYS A 16 -8.76 10.27 -13.69
C LYS A 16 -8.52 9.22 -12.60
N VAL A 17 -8.77 9.60 -11.35
CA VAL A 17 -8.69 8.68 -10.20
C VAL A 17 -9.80 7.64 -10.30
N VAL A 18 -9.44 6.36 -10.30
CA VAL A 18 -10.37 5.22 -10.40
C VAL A 18 -10.49 4.43 -9.10
N SER A 19 -9.47 4.50 -8.24
CA SER A 19 -9.46 3.91 -6.90
C SER A 19 -8.47 4.65 -6.00
N THR A 20 -8.80 4.72 -4.70
CA THR A 20 -7.88 5.12 -3.63
C THR A 20 -7.89 4.03 -2.58
N GLY A 21 -6.85 3.97 -1.76
CA GLY A 21 -6.76 2.98 -0.71
C GLY A 21 -5.68 3.31 0.30
N LYS A 22 -5.52 2.41 1.26
CA LYS A 22 -4.48 2.48 2.28
C LYS A 22 -3.71 1.16 2.29
N TYR A 23 -2.42 1.23 2.61
CA TYR A 23 -1.58 0.06 2.76
C TYR A 23 -0.73 0.15 4.02
N MET A 24 -0.31 -1.02 4.48
CA MET A 24 0.68 -1.21 5.53
C MET A 24 1.60 -2.37 5.15
N GLY A 25 2.91 -2.11 5.11
CA GLY A 25 3.95 -3.12 4.94
C GLY A 25 4.74 -3.31 6.24
N ILE A 26 4.96 -4.56 6.65
CA ILE A 26 5.85 -4.89 7.78
C ILE A 26 7.10 -5.55 7.21
N PHE A 27 8.25 -4.96 7.51
CA PHE A 27 9.55 -5.40 7.00
C PHE A 27 10.46 -5.86 8.13
N GLU A 28 11.21 -6.92 7.86
CA GLU A 28 12.26 -7.43 8.73
C GLU A 28 13.60 -7.33 8.01
N LYS A 29 14.64 -6.86 8.69
CA LYS A 29 15.99 -6.82 8.14
C LYS A 29 16.65 -8.18 8.34
N ARG A 30 16.95 -8.90 7.27
CA ARG A 30 17.68 -10.17 7.26
C ARG A 30 18.87 -10.06 6.32
N ASP A 31 20.06 -10.39 6.82
CA ASP A 31 21.32 -10.34 6.05
C ASP A 31 21.53 -8.99 5.34
N GLY A 32 21.25 -7.89 6.04
CA GLY A 32 21.39 -6.54 5.50
C GLY A 32 20.26 -6.07 4.59
N LYS A 33 19.34 -6.95 4.17
CA LYS A 33 18.22 -6.64 3.27
C LYS A 33 16.90 -6.53 4.04
N PHE A 34 16.01 -5.66 3.60
CA PHE A 34 14.64 -5.63 4.12
C PHE A 34 13.76 -6.61 3.33
N ILE A 35 13.08 -7.49 4.06
CA ILE A 35 12.13 -8.47 3.53
C ILE A 35 10.75 -8.08 4.05
N CYS A 36 9.77 -7.92 3.15
CA CYS A 36 8.38 -7.74 3.55
C CYS A 36 7.85 -9.07 4.10
N ILE A 37 7.51 -9.08 5.39
CA ILE A 37 6.97 -10.24 6.09
C ILE A 37 5.44 -10.16 6.25
N ARG A 38 4.84 -9.01 5.94
CA ARG A 38 3.39 -8.83 5.88
C ARG A 38 3.03 -7.64 5.01
N ASP A 39 2.08 -7.87 4.11
CA ASP A 39 1.43 -6.83 3.31
C ASP A 39 -0.07 -6.82 3.65
N ILE A 40 -0.61 -5.62 3.86
CA ILE A 40 -2.00 -5.37 4.21
C ILE A 40 -2.47 -4.19 3.38
N ASN A 41 -3.57 -4.34 2.65
CA ASN A 41 -4.13 -3.26 1.85
C ASN A 41 -5.65 -3.22 1.95
N ASN A 42 -6.21 -2.08 1.60
CA ASN A 42 -7.63 -1.92 1.31
C ASN A 42 -7.83 -1.06 0.06
N GLU A 43 -9.03 -1.15 -0.50
CA GLU A 43 -9.59 -0.10 -1.33
C GLU A 43 -10.57 0.71 -0.49
N ASP A 44 -10.54 2.03 -0.63
CA ASP A 44 -11.50 2.89 0.02
C ASP A 44 -12.89 2.60 -0.55
N GLN A 45 -13.86 2.42 0.34
CA GLN A 45 -15.23 2.17 -0.07
C GLN A 45 -15.74 3.40 -0.84
N LYS A 46 -16.18 3.19 -2.07
CA LYS A 46 -16.92 4.22 -2.81
C LYS A 46 -18.25 4.43 -2.10
N ASP A 47 -18.66 5.68 -1.95
CA ASP A 47 -19.97 6.03 -1.40
C ASP A 47 -21.07 5.21 -2.10
N LYS A 48 -22.02 4.69 -1.31
CA LYS A 48 -23.10 3.81 -1.80
C LYS A 48 -24.14 4.58 -2.59
#